data_AF-A0A6G7XYQ1-F1
#
_entry.id   AF-A0A6G7XYQ1-F1
#
_cell.length_a   1.000
_cell.length_b   1.000
_cell.length_c   1.000
_cell.angle_alpha   90.00
_cell.angle_beta   90.00
_cell.angle_gamma   90.00
#
_symmetry.space_group_name_H-M   'P 1'
#
loop_
_entity.id
_entity.type
_entity.pdbx_description
1 polymer ?
#
loop_
_entity_poly.entity_id
_entity_poly.type
_entity_poly.pdbx_seq_one_letter_code
_entity_poly.pdbx_strand_id
1 'polypeptide(L)'
;MKRLINGILIIVLMVTTFTLTSTFFIDTTSKEVSTAVVHQQLEKQVYKLVDTIQEIIPIQNDAAVETLIKRMEEDPEVSETIDKYAKQFVHDLAVAPDAITIDMNEEVQTLLLNYSNDLGDVMGDVINDKYKEVIIQEIVRRIDFNDYYKQGLGYVKDSMSPSQLSGVKLVNTVFENNETIRMMSLIVAVVTVVLMIIINIRKVWGFGTLGLGLILSGILHLIFKPIANPLIVRQISQLAGTLNYGVYTTFGLGFLIVGGLLMIVFLIFKPRFKS
;
A
#
# COMPACT_ATOMS: atom_id res chain seq x y z
N MET A 1 -20.36 33.76 -17.12
CA MET A 1 -20.49 33.21 -15.75
C MET A 1 -20.77 31.70 -15.72
N LYS A 2 -21.90 31.19 -16.25
CA LYS A 2 -22.21 29.73 -16.22
C LYS A 2 -21.15 28.81 -16.82
N ARG A 3 -20.53 29.18 -17.96
CA ARG A 3 -19.44 28.40 -18.57
C ARG A 3 -18.20 28.29 -17.68
N LEU A 4 -17.88 29.37 -16.96
CA LEU A 4 -16.75 29.41 -16.03
C LEU A 4 -17.03 28.53 -14.80
N ILE A 5 -18.26 28.59 -14.26
CA ILE A 5 -18.68 27.72 -13.15
C ILE A 5 -18.64 26.25 -13.57
N ASN A 6 -19.15 25.91 -14.75
CA ASN A 6 -19.06 24.54 -15.28
C ASN A 6 -17.61 24.08 -15.46
N GLY A 7 -16.71 24.96 -15.91
CA GLY A 7 -15.28 24.64 -16.00
C GLY A 7 -14.65 24.33 -14.64
N ILE A 8 -14.97 25.14 -13.62
CA ILE A 8 -14.52 24.89 -12.24
C ILE A 8 -15.05 23.56 -11.72
N LEU A 9 -16.34 23.27 -11.92
CA LEU A 9 -16.95 22.01 -11.47
C LEU A 9 -16.34 20.79 -12.18
N ILE A 10 -15.96 20.91 -13.46
CA ILE A 10 -15.22 19.85 -14.17
C ILE A 10 -13.86 19.61 -13.50
N ILE A 11 -13.11 20.68 -13.20
CA ILE A 11 -11.81 20.56 -12.54
C ILE A 11 -11.97 19.91 -11.16
N VAL A 12 -12.95 20.36 -10.37
CA VAL A 12 -13.25 19.76 -9.06
C VAL A 12 -13.57 18.28 -9.20
N LEU A 13 -14.44 17.90 -10.15
CA LEU A 13 -14.77 16.50 -10.41
C LEU A 13 -13.53 15.67 -10.80
N MET A 14 -12.66 16.21 -11.64
CA MET A 14 -11.41 15.56 -12.04
C MET A 14 -10.50 15.33 -10.83
N VAL A 15 -10.30 16.35 -9.99
CA VAL A 15 -9.46 16.26 -8.78
C VAL A 15 -10.04 15.26 -7.79
N THR A 16 -11.35 15.30 -7.52
CA THR A 16 -11.98 14.42 -6.54
C THR A 16 -12.01 12.97 -7.00
N THR A 17 -12.29 12.72 -8.29
CA THR A 17 -12.26 11.35 -8.84
C THR A 17 -10.84 10.80 -8.86
N PHE A 18 -9.86 11.62 -9.23
CA PHE A 18 -8.45 11.22 -9.19
C PHE A 18 -7.96 10.93 -7.76
N THR A 19 -8.36 11.76 -6.79
CA THR A 19 -8.03 11.55 -5.36
C THR A 19 -8.68 10.27 -4.85
N LEU A 20 -9.95 10.03 -5.19
CA LEU A 20 -10.65 8.79 -4.86
C LEU A 20 -9.94 7.57 -5.47
N THR A 21 -9.57 7.61 -6.75
CA THR A 21 -8.84 6.49 -7.36
C THR A 21 -7.45 6.30 -6.75
N SER A 22 -6.79 7.37 -6.33
CA SER A 22 -5.51 7.32 -5.62
C SER A 22 -5.63 6.58 -4.29
N THR A 23 -6.73 6.75 -3.55
CA THR A 23 -6.97 5.98 -2.30
C THR A 23 -7.05 4.47 -2.55
N PHE A 24 -7.75 4.04 -3.60
CA PHE A 24 -7.81 2.62 -3.98
C PHE A 24 -6.46 2.08 -4.48
N PHE A 25 -5.71 2.90 -5.23
CA PHE A 25 -4.36 2.55 -5.67
C PHE A 25 -3.42 2.34 -4.49
N ILE A 26 -3.50 3.20 -3.46
CA ILE A 26 -2.67 3.09 -2.26
C ILE A 26 -3.01 1.82 -1.48
N ASP A 27 -4.30 1.50 -1.28
CA ASP A 27 -4.70 0.26 -0.60
C ASP A 27 -4.16 -0.99 -1.30
N THR A 28 -4.32 -1.07 -2.63
CA THR A 28 -3.88 -2.21 -3.43
C THR A 28 -2.36 -2.31 -3.49
N THR A 29 -1.68 -1.18 -3.72
CA THR A 29 -0.21 -1.11 -3.80
C THR A 29 0.44 -1.36 -2.45
N SER A 30 -0.11 -0.86 -1.35
CA SER A 30 0.45 -1.11 -0.01
C SER A 30 0.56 -2.59 0.28
N LYS A 31 -0.49 -3.36 -0.07
CA LYS A 31 -0.52 -4.78 0.14
C LYS A 31 0.53 -5.48 -0.72
N GLU A 32 0.58 -5.16 -2.01
CA GLU A 32 1.53 -5.78 -2.96
C GLU A 32 2.99 -5.43 -2.64
N VAL A 33 3.28 -4.19 -2.24
CA VAL A 33 4.62 -3.73 -1.86
C VAL A 33 5.04 -4.26 -0.49
N SER A 34 4.15 -4.28 0.49
CA SER A 34 4.39 -4.90 1.81
C SER A 34 4.79 -6.36 1.64
N THR A 35 4.01 -7.13 0.86
CA THR A 35 4.36 -8.53 0.54
C THR A 35 5.71 -8.63 -0.17
N ALA A 36 5.98 -7.83 -1.21
CA ALA A 36 7.23 -7.96 -1.98
C ALA A 36 8.49 -7.52 -1.20
N VAL A 37 8.43 -6.38 -0.50
CA VAL A 37 9.58 -5.84 0.25
C VAL A 37 9.85 -6.69 1.48
N VAL A 38 8.81 -7.15 2.16
CA VAL A 38 9.01 -7.94 3.38
C VAL A 38 9.47 -9.35 3.03
N HIS A 39 8.98 -9.97 1.95
CA HIS A 39 9.54 -11.26 1.48
C HIS A 39 11.05 -11.13 1.18
N GLN A 40 11.46 -10.06 0.52
CA GLN A 40 12.87 -9.82 0.18
C GLN A 40 13.77 -9.44 1.37
N GLN A 41 13.19 -8.87 2.44
CA GLN A 41 13.93 -8.51 3.66
C GLN A 41 13.91 -9.63 4.70
N LEU A 42 12.85 -10.44 4.77
CA LEU A 42 12.80 -11.65 5.58
C LEU A 42 13.79 -12.67 5.10
N GLU A 43 13.92 -12.88 3.79
CA GLU A 43 14.96 -13.74 3.26
C GLU A 43 16.32 -13.35 3.87
N LYS A 44 16.67 -12.05 3.83
CA LYS A 44 17.93 -11.53 4.39
C LYS A 44 18.03 -11.54 5.92
N GLN A 45 16.94 -11.29 6.64
CA GLN A 45 16.91 -11.20 8.10
C GLN A 45 16.78 -12.57 8.76
N VAL A 46 16.07 -13.51 8.15
CA VAL A 46 16.05 -14.92 8.57
C VAL A 46 17.43 -15.52 8.38
N TYR A 47 18.15 -15.23 7.28
CA TYR A 47 19.57 -15.61 7.18
C TYR A 47 20.41 -15.03 8.32
N LYS A 48 20.20 -13.78 8.74
CA LYS A 48 20.88 -13.21 9.91
C LYS A 48 20.46 -13.83 11.25
N LEU A 49 19.19 -14.18 11.41
CA LEU A 49 18.67 -14.86 12.59
C LEU A 49 19.29 -16.26 12.69
N VAL A 50 19.35 -16.97 11.55
CA VAL A 50 20.02 -18.25 11.36
C VAL A 50 21.51 -18.11 11.66
N ASP A 51 22.20 -17.07 11.17
CA ASP A 51 23.62 -16.80 11.49
C ASP A 51 23.85 -16.50 12.98
N THR A 52 22.93 -15.76 13.62
CA THR A 52 23.00 -15.48 15.08
C THR A 52 22.72 -16.75 15.89
N ILE A 53 21.82 -17.61 15.41
CA ILE A 53 21.61 -18.95 15.96
C ILE A 53 22.87 -19.80 15.72
N GLN A 54 23.54 -19.71 14.57
CA GLN A 54 24.81 -20.40 14.28
C GLN A 54 25.93 -20.01 15.25
N GLU A 55 26.00 -18.74 15.64
CA GLU A 55 26.97 -18.24 16.64
C GLU A 55 26.73 -18.83 18.04
N ILE A 56 25.49 -19.22 18.35
CA ILE A 56 25.09 -19.77 19.66
C ILE A 56 25.05 -21.30 19.63
N ILE A 57 24.63 -21.89 18.50
CA ILE A 57 24.44 -23.33 18.24
C ILE A 57 24.87 -23.61 16.80
N PRO A 58 25.97 -24.36 16.55
CA PRO A 58 26.41 -24.64 15.19
C PRO A 58 25.33 -25.44 14.45
N ILE A 59 24.74 -24.82 13.41
CA ILE A 59 23.73 -25.43 12.54
C ILE A 59 24.37 -26.61 11.79
N GLN A 60 23.67 -27.74 11.75
CA GLN A 60 24.17 -28.97 11.12
C GLN A 60 23.41 -29.35 9.85
N ASN A 61 22.30 -28.66 9.52
CA ASN A 61 21.42 -29.06 8.43
C ASN A 61 20.85 -27.86 7.65
N ASP A 62 21.58 -27.43 6.61
CA ASP A 62 21.19 -26.34 5.71
C ASP A 62 19.84 -26.61 5.00
N ALA A 63 19.50 -27.87 4.73
CA ALA A 63 18.23 -28.25 4.11
C ALA A 63 17.04 -28.06 5.06
N ALA A 64 17.25 -28.21 6.37
CA ALA A 64 16.23 -27.91 7.37
C ALA A 64 16.01 -26.39 7.50
N VAL A 65 17.07 -25.58 7.33
CA VAL A 65 16.95 -24.11 7.29
C VAL A 65 16.09 -23.67 6.10
N GLU A 66 16.37 -24.19 4.90
CA GLU A 66 15.60 -23.86 3.69
C GLU A 66 14.13 -24.28 3.83
N THR A 67 13.87 -25.43 4.46
CA THR A 67 12.51 -25.91 4.74
C THR A 67 11.77 -25.02 5.74
N LEU A 68 12.46 -24.58 6.80
CA LEU A 68 11.91 -23.67 7.81
C LEU A 68 11.59 -22.30 7.20
N ILE A 69 12.52 -21.73 6.41
CA ILE A 69 12.30 -20.45 5.70
C ILE A 69 11.06 -20.56 4.82
N LYS A 70 10.97 -21.60 4.00
CA LYS A 70 9.83 -21.80 3.10
C LYS A 70 8.51 -21.97 3.86
N ARG A 71 8.52 -22.66 5.01
CA ARG A 71 7.35 -22.79 5.87
C ARG A 71 6.89 -21.44 6.42
N MET A 72 7.83 -20.64 6.94
CA MET A 72 7.52 -19.30 7.45
C MET A 72 7.03 -18.36 6.34
N GLU A 73 7.55 -18.51 5.11
CA GLU A 73 7.11 -17.75 3.94
C GLU A 73 5.68 -18.10 3.49
N GLU A 74 5.32 -19.37 3.57
CA GLU A 74 3.99 -19.87 3.17
C GLU A 74 2.94 -19.70 4.29
N ASP A 75 3.36 -19.34 5.51
CA ASP A 75 2.46 -19.22 6.67
C ASP A 75 1.66 -17.90 6.66
N PRO A 76 0.31 -17.98 6.65
CA PRO A 76 -0.55 -16.81 6.71
C PRO A 76 -0.37 -15.94 7.97
N GLU A 77 -0.10 -16.54 9.14
CA GLU A 77 0.06 -15.80 10.40
C GLU A 77 1.34 -14.97 10.39
N VAL A 78 2.42 -15.53 9.84
CA VAL A 78 3.67 -14.81 9.62
C VAL A 78 3.43 -13.63 8.68
N SER A 79 2.77 -13.88 7.54
CA SER A 79 2.40 -12.86 6.54
C SER A 79 1.54 -11.73 7.11
N GLU A 80 0.60 -12.05 7.99
CA GLU A 80 -0.26 -11.05 8.66
C GLU A 80 0.53 -10.20 9.67
N THR A 81 1.37 -10.83 10.48
CA THR A 81 2.23 -10.16 11.46
C THR A 81 3.19 -9.18 10.77
N ILE A 82 3.76 -9.62 9.65
CA ILE A 82 4.58 -8.83 8.74
C ILE A 82 3.84 -7.59 8.24
N ASP A 83 2.64 -7.75 7.69
CA ASP A 83 1.90 -6.64 7.07
C ASP A 83 1.52 -5.58 8.12
N LYS A 84 1.18 -6.03 9.32
CA LYS A 84 0.92 -5.18 10.48
C LYS A 84 2.14 -4.31 10.81
N TYR A 85 3.33 -4.91 10.94
CA TYR A 85 4.54 -4.16 11.30
C TYR A 85 5.15 -3.37 10.14
N ALA A 86 4.93 -3.76 8.89
CA ALA A 86 5.33 -2.98 7.72
C ALA A 86 4.57 -1.65 7.63
N LYS A 87 3.25 -1.68 7.88
CA LYS A 87 2.43 -0.46 8.00
C LYS A 87 2.88 0.41 9.16
N GLN A 88 3.12 -0.20 10.32
CA GLN A 88 3.66 0.51 11.48
C GLN A 88 5.03 1.14 11.19
N PHE A 89 5.89 0.48 10.41
CA PHE A 89 7.20 1.01 10.02
C PHE A 89 7.10 2.26 9.14
N VAL A 90 6.18 2.26 8.16
CA VAL A 90 5.91 3.45 7.34
C VAL A 90 5.39 4.60 8.20
N HIS A 91 4.52 4.29 9.17
CA HIS A 91 4.04 5.25 10.15
C HIS A 91 5.19 5.82 11.00
N ASP A 92 5.98 4.96 11.64
CA ASP A 92 7.09 5.33 12.53
C ASP A 92 8.20 6.11 11.80
N LEU A 93 8.41 5.87 10.49
CA LEU A 93 9.28 6.69 9.65
C LEU A 93 8.75 8.12 9.48
N ALA A 94 7.43 8.28 9.40
CA ALA A 94 6.75 9.55 9.18
C ALA A 94 6.64 10.40 10.46
N VAL A 95 6.57 9.79 11.64
CA VAL A 95 6.45 10.48 12.93
C VAL A 95 7.82 10.83 13.55
N ALA A 96 7.79 11.65 14.60
CA ALA A 96 8.98 12.02 15.36
C ALA A 96 9.51 10.80 16.17
N PRO A 97 10.84 10.65 16.35
CA PRO A 97 11.45 9.46 17.00
C PRO A 97 10.93 9.17 18.40
N ASP A 98 10.50 10.22 19.10
CA ASP A 98 9.97 10.25 20.45
C ASP A 98 8.51 9.73 20.56
N ALA A 99 7.85 9.44 19.44
CA ALA A 99 6.49 8.88 19.40
C ALA A 99 6.44 7.36 19.16
N ILE A 100 7.58 6.67 19.04
CA ILE A 100 7.62 5.24 18.72
C ILE A 100 7.31 4.41 19.97
N THR A 101 6.11 3.85 20.04
CA THR A 101 5.63 2.99 21.15
C THR A 101 5.41 1.54 20.72
N ILE A 102 6.19 1.05 19.76
CA ILE A 102 6.02 -0.31 19.26
C ILE A 102 6.41 -1.35 20.32
N ASP A 103 5.56 -2.35 20.49
CA ASP A 103 5.85 -3.54 21.27
C ASP A 103 5.46 -4.79 20.45
N MET A 104 6.48 -5.44 19.89
CA MET A 104 6.35 -6.63 19.06
C MET A 104 7.03 -7.87 19.64
N ASN A 105 7.75 -7.71 20.75
CA ASN A 105 8.55 -8.80 21.33
C ASN A 105 7.67 -10.01 21.63
N GLU A 106 6.56 -9.84 22.36
CA GLU A 106 5.71 -10.97 22.73
C GLU A 106 5.07 -11.66 21.52
N GLU A 107 4.58 -10.89 20.55
CA GLU A 107 3.90 -11.41 19.36
C GLU A 107 4.86 -12.17 18.44
N VAL A 108 6.02 -11.57 18.13
CA VAL A 108 7.06 -12.21 17.29
C VAL A 108 7.70 -13.39 18.00
N GLN A 109 7.93 -13.32 19.31
CA GLN A 109 8.45 -14.44 20.08
C GLN A 109 7.46 -15.61 20.07
N THR A 110 6.17 -15.35 20.31
CA THR A 110 5.12 -16.39 20.27
C THR A 110 5.04 -17.04 18.89
N LEU A 111 5.09 -16.23 17.83
CA LEU A 111 5.10 -16.70 16.45
C LEU A 111 6.31 -17.63 16.17
N LEU A 112 7.52 -17.25 16.60
CA LEU A 112 8.71 -18.08 16.42
C LEU A 112 8.67 -19.37 17.24
N LEU A 113 8.05 -19.35 18.43
CA LEU A 113 7.89 -20.54 19.25
C LEU A 113 6.96 -21.58 18.63
N ASN A 114 6.03 -21.18 17.76
CA ASN A 114 5.21 -22.12 16.97
C ASN A 114 6.06 -22.97 16.01
N TYR A 115 7.24 -22.48 15.61
CA TYR A 115 8.22 -23.20 14.79
C TYR A 115 9.31 -23.90 15.61
N SER A 116 9.14 -24.03 16.94
CA SER A 116 10.14 -24.62 17.82
C SER A 116 10.59 -26.03 17.41
N ASN A 117 9.67 -26.88 16.93
CA ASN A 117 10.04 -28.22 16.44
C ASN A 117 10.94 -28.14 15.20
N ASP A 118 10.58 -27.28 14.24
CA ASP A 118 11.35 -27.10 13.01
C ASP A 118 12.71 -26.44 13.28
N LEU A 119 12.77 -25.46 14.20
CA LEU A 119 14.00 -24.89 14.74
C LEU A 119 14.85 -25.97 15.45
N GLY A 120 14.19 -26.94 16.08
CA GLY A 120 14.81 -28.11 16.71
C GLY A 120 15.51 -29.03 15.73
N ASP A 121 14.96 -29.18 14.54
CA ASP A 121 15.51 -29.98 13.45
C ASP A 121 16.73 -29.31 12.79
N VAL A 122 16.76 -27.97 12.76
CA VAL A 122 17.92 -27.18 12.30
C VAL A 122 19.14 -27.38 13.20
N MET A 123 18.94 -27.56 14.50
CA MET A 123 20.01 -27.78 15.50
C MET A 123 20.57 -29.21 15.51
N GLY A 124 19.95 -30.16 14.79
CA GLY A 124 20.39 -31.56 14.70
C GLY A 124 20.13 -32.41 15.97
N ASP A 125 20.62 -33.65 15.95
CA ASP A 125 20.37 -34.68 17.00
C ASP A 125 21.26 -34.53 18.25
N VAL A 126 22.04 -33.45 18.37
CA VAL A 126 23.02 -33.28 19.47
C VAL A 126 22.35 -33.00 20.82
N ILE A 127 21.07 -32.59 20.79
CA ILE A 127 20.32 -32.15 21.97
C ILE A 127 19.08 -33.04 22.10
N ASN A 128 18.85 -33.63 23.28
CA ASN A 128 17.63 -34.37 23.59
C ASN A 128 16.40 -33.46 23.42
N ASP A 129 15.31 -33.97 22.83
CA ASP A 129 14.08 -33.21 22.52
C ASP A 129 13.59 -32.31 23.66
N LYS A 130 13.71 -32.77 24.91
CA LYS A 130 13.29 -31.98 26.09
C LYS A 130 14.17 -30.75 26.34
N TYR A 131 15.43 -30.78 25.91
CA TYR A 131 16.35 -29.65 26.00
C TYR A 131 16.27 -28.74 24.78
N LYS A 132 15.87 -29.24 23.60
CA LYS A 132 15.67 -28.43 22.38
C LYS A 132 14.65 -27.33 22.62
N GLU A 133 13.48 -27.68 23.14
CA GLU A 133 12.39 -26.74 23.39
C GLU A 133 12.78 -25.65 24.41
N VAL A 134 13.49 -26.04 25.48
CA VAL A 134 13.97 -25.10 26.51
C VAL A 134 15.02 -24.14 25.95
N ILE A 135 15.94 -24.63 25.11
CA ILE A 135 16.99 -23.83 24.49
C ILE A 135 16.40 -22.85 23.47
N ILE A 136 15.45 -23.28 22.65
CA ILE A 136 14.75 -22.42 21.70
C ILE A 136 13.97 -21.32 22.43
N GLN A 137 13.24 -21.67 23.49
CA GLN A 137 12.54 -20.68 24.31
C GLN A 137 13.50 -19.64 24.91
N GLU A 138 14.66 -20.08 25.40
CA GLU A 138 15.65 -19.19 25.99
C GLU A 138 16.30 -18.28 24.93
N ILE A 139 16.59 -18.79 23.73
CA ILE A 139 17.15 -17.99 22.63
C ILE A 139 16.14 -16.95 22.16
N VAL A 140 14.90 -17.37 21.86
CA VAL A 140 13.86 -16.47 21.35
C VAL A 140 13.55 -15.35 22.36
N ARG A 141 13.54 -15.66 23.66
CA ARG A 141 13.33 -14.66 24.73
C ARG A 141 14.48 -13.68 24.91
N ARG A 142 15.71 -14.06 24.53
CA ARG A 142 16.89 -13.18 24.62
C ARG A 142 16.96 -12.17 23.47
N ILE A 143 16.21 -12.38 22.40
CA ILE A 143 16.17 -11.47 21.26
C ILE A 143 15.19 -10.33 21.56
N ASP A 144 15.70 -9.10 21.53
CA ASP A 144 14.91 -7.88 21.61
C ASP A 144 14.54 -7.39 20.19
N PHE A 145 13.44 -7.90 19.66
CA PHE A 145 12.91 -7.51 18.35
C PHE A 145 12.52 -6.03 18.30
N ASN A 146 12.09 -5.44 19.41
CA ASN A 146 11.80 -4.00 19.51
C ASN A 146 13.06 -3.16 19.25
N ASP A 147 14.22 -3.58 19.77
CA ASP A 147 15.48 -2.88 19.54
C ASP A 147 15.95 -3.03 18.08
N TYR A 148 15.91 -4.24 17.53
CA TYR A 148 16.22 -4.47 16.11
C TYR A 148 15.33 -3.64 15.17
N TYR A 149 14.04 -3.53 15.48
CA TYR A 149 13.11 -2.69 14.75
C TYR A 149 13.53 -1.20 14.79
N LYS A 150 13.82 -0.67 15.98
CA LYS A 150 14.23 0.74 16.16
C LYS A 150 15.55 1.05 15.45
N GLN A 151 16.52 0.14 15.51
CA GLN A 151 17.78 0.27 14.79
C GLN A 151 17.56 0.29 13.27
N GLY A 152 16.74 -0.63 12.75
CA GLY A 152 16.37 -0.66 11.34
C GLY A 152 15.66 0.61 10.88
N LEU A 153 14.74 1.11 11.71
CA LEU A 153 14.03 2.38 11.47
C LEU A 153 15.00 3.57 11.41
N GLY A 154 15.93 3.67 12.37
CA GLY A 154 16.95 4.71 12.41
C GLY A 154 17.84 4.69 11.16
N TYR A 155 18.33 3.51 10.78
CA TYR A 155 19.14 3.33 9.58
C TYR A 155 18.41 3.78 8.30
N VAL A 156 17.14 3.39 8.15
CA VAL A 156 16.34 3.79 6.98
C VAL A 156 16.08 5.30 6.99
N LYS A 157 15.78 5.88 8.16
CA LYS A 157 15.54 7.32 8.29
C LYS A 157 16.78 8.16 7.95
N ASP A 158 17.95 7.73 8.40
CA ASP A 158 19.23 8.41 8.18
C ASP A 158 19.73 8.29 6.73
N SER A 159 19.33 7.22 6.03
CA SER A 159 19.67 7.00 4.62
C SER A 159 18.72 7.69 3.63
N MET A 160 17.60 8.26 4.11
CA MET A 160 16.62 8.96 3.28
C MET A 160 16.92 10.46 3.14
N SER A 161 16.81 10.97 1.91
CA SER A 161 16.80 12.42 1.66
C SER A 161 15.55 13.11 2.22
N PRO A 162 15.59 14.43 2.50
CA PRO A 162 14.41 15.17 2.96
C PRO A 162 13.18 15.05 2.05
N SER A 163 13.40 14.95 0.72
CA SER A 163 12.34 14.72 -0.26
C SER A 163 11.70 13.34 -0.12
N GLN A 164 12.49 12.30 0.16
CA GLN A 164 11.97 10.95 0.38
C GLN A 164 11.19 10.88 1.69
N LEU A 165 11.71 11.47 2.76
CA LEU A 165 11.01 11.53 4.05
C LEU A 165 9.67 12.30 3.95
N SER A 166 9.64 13.38 3.18
CA SER A 166 8.40 14.12 2.89
C SER A 166 7.40 13.28 2.09
N GLY A 167 7.88 12.45 1.16
CA GLY A 167 7.08 11.47 0.45
C GLY A 167 6.47 10.43 1.38
N VAL A 168 7.26 9.87 2.31
CA VAL A 168 6.78 8.91 3.32
C VAL A 168 5.70 9.56 4.20
N LYS A 169 5.88 10.80 4.63
CA LYS A 169 4.86 11.55 5.39
C LYS A 169 3.55 11.75 4.63
N LEU A 170 3.62 12.09 3.34
CA LEU A 170 2.43 12.22 2.49
C LEU A 170 1.70 10.89 2.35
N VAL A 171 2.45 9.81 2.10
CA VAL A 171 1.89 8.46 2.00
C VAL A 171 1.25 8.03 3.32
N ASN A 172 1.93 8.23 4.46
CA ASN A 172 1.39 7.94 5.78
C ASN A 172 0.12 8.74 6.09
N THR A 173 0.10 10.04 5.76
CA THR A 173 -1.10 10.88 5.92
C THR A 173 -2.28 10.32 5.13
N VAL A 174 -2.04 9.84 3.92
CA VAL A 174 -3.08 9.22 3.09
C VAL A 174 -3.49 7.86 3.65
N PHE A 175 -2.58 7.05 4.20
CA PHE A 175 -2.92 5.79 4.87
C PHE A 175 -3.79 6.01 6.11
N GLU A 176 -3.36 6.86 7.04
CA GLU A 176 -4.08 7.12 8.30
C GLU A 176 -5.49 7.68 8.05
N ASN A 177 -5.60 8.57 7.06
CA ASN A 177 -6.85 9.25 6.75
C ASN A 177 -7.55 8.63 5.54
N ASN A 178 -7.18 7.41 5.12
CA ASN A 178 -7.61 6.85 3.84
C ASN A 178 -9.14 6.81 3.75
N GLU A 179 -9.80 6.25 4.76
CA GLU A 179 -11.25 6.16 4.79
C GLU A 179 -11.93 7.53 4.76
N THR A 180 -11.39 8.50 5.51
CA THR A 180 -11.90 9.87 5.56
C THR A 180 -11.71 10.58 4.21
N ILE A 181 -10.53 10.49 3.60
CA ILE A 181 -10.23 11.06 2.28
C ILE A 181 -11.12 10.44 1.21
N ARG A 182 -11.28 9.11 1.23
CA ARG A 182 -12.15 8.36 0.31
C ARG A 182 -13.60 8.84 0.43
N MET A 183 -14.13 8.90 1.65
CA MET A 183 -15.50 9.33 1.92
C MET A 183 -15.72 10.80 1.55
N MET A 184 -14.80 11.69 1.92
CA MET A 184 -14.89 13.11 1.54
C MET A 184 -14.80 13.31 0.03
N SER A 185 -13.90 12.59 -0.65
CA SER A 185 -13.79 12.65 -2.11
C SER A 185 -15.07 12.19 -2.80
N LEU A 186 -15.71 11.13 -2.28
CA LEU A 186 -17.00 10.65 -2.76
C LEU A 186 -18.11 11.71 -2.57
N ILE A 187 -18.21 12.29 -1.37
CA ILE A 187 -19.20 13.33 -1.06
C ILE A 187 -19.03 14.52 -1.99
N VAL A 188 -17.80 15.04 -2.15
CA VAL A 188 -17.54 16.20 -3.03
C VAL A 188 -17.83 15.85 -4.49
N ALA A 189 -17.50 14.64 -4.95
CA ALA A 189 -17.82 14.20 -6.31
C ALA A 189 -19.34 14.17 -6.57
N VAL A 190 -20.12 13.61 -5.64
CA VAL A 190 -21.59 13.55 -5.73
C VAL A 190 -22.19 14.96 -5.72
N VAL A 191 -21.77 15.81 -4.78
CA VAL A 191 -22.23 17.22 -4.70
C VAL A 191 -21.89 17.96 -5.99
N THR A 192 -20.70 17.76 -6.54
CA THR A 192 -20.26 18.38 -7.80
C THR A 192 -21.15 17.96 -8.96
N VAL A 193 -21.44 16.65 -9.08
CA VAL A 193 -22.36 16.11 -10.09
C VAL A 193 -23.75 16.70 -9.96
N VAL A 194 -24.30 16.78 -8.74
CA VAL A 194 -25.62 17.36 -8.46
C VAL A 194 -25.66 18.84 -8.85
N LEU A 195 -24.63 19.62 -8.47
CA LEU A 195 -24.52 21.04 -8.85
C LEU A 195 -24.46 21.21 -10.37
N MET A 196 -23.69 20.36 -11.06
CA MET A 196 -23.63 20.37 -12.53
C MET A 196 -24.99 20.07 -13.15
N ILE A 197 -25.78 19.14 -12.59
CA ILE A 197 -27.14 18.86 -13.05
C ILE A 197 -28.04 20.08 -12.80
N ILE A 198 -28.07 20.64 -11.59
CA ILE A 198 -28.95 21.77 -11.22
C ILE A 198 -28.67 23.01 -12.08
N ILE A 199 -27.40 23.38 -12.25
CA ILE A 199 -27.00 24.57 -13.04
C ILE A 199 -27.44 24.45 -14.50
N ASN A 200 -27.51 23.21 -15.01
CA ASN A 200 -27.83 22.90 -16.39
C ASN A 200 -29.22 22.26 -16.57
N ILE A 201 -30.06 22.20 -15.52
CA ILE A 201 -31.30 21.40 -15.47
C ILE A 201 -32.33 21.77 -16.55
N ARG A 202 -32.32 23.02 -17.00
CA ARG A 202 -33.25 23.53 -18.03
C ARG A 202 -32.82 23.24 -19.47
N LYS A 203 -31.67 22.62 -19.71
CA LYS A 203 -31.15 22.34 -21.06
C LYS A 203 -30.45 20.98 -21.09
N VAL A 204 -30.60 20.25 -22.20
CA VAL A 204 -29.85 19.01 -22.50
C VAL A 204 -28.32 19.18 -22.34
N TRP A 205 -27.83 20.42 -22.39
CA TRP A 205 -26.44 20.83 -22.12
C TRP A 205 -25.85 20.31 -20.81
N GLY A 206 -26.67 19.95 -19.81
CA GLY A 206 -26.17 19.32 -18.58
C GLY A 206 -25.49 17.98 -18.84
N PHE A 207 -26.09 17.13 -19.68
CA PHE A 207 -25.50 15.85 -20.06
C PHE A 207 -24.19 16.02 -20.83
N GLY A 208 -24.10 17.02 -21.71
CA GLY A 208 -22.87 17.29 -22.46
C GLY A 208 -21.72 17.79 -21.58
N THR A 209 -22.01 18.65 -20.58
CA THR A 209 -20.99 19.18 -19.67
C THR A 209 -20.48 18.10 -18.71
N LEU A 210 -21.39 17.29 -18.17
CA LEU A 210 -21.05 16.17 -17.28
C LEU A 210 -20.29 15.08 -18.06
N GLY A 211 -20.76 14.74 -19.27
CA GLY A 211 -20.08 13.81 -20.17
C GLY A 211 -18.66 14.24 -20.51
N LEU A 212 -18.45 15.53 -20.84
CA LEU A 212 -17.12 16.09 -21.06
C LEU A 212 -16.23 15.97 -19.82
N GLY A 213 -16.76 16.28 -18.63
CA GLY A 213 -16.01 16.16 -17.38
C GLY A 213 -15.55 14.73 -17.07
N LEU A 214 -16.42 13.74 -17.30
CA LEU A 214 -16.08 12.33 -17.13
C LEU A 214 -15.09 11.86 -18.20
N ILE A 215 -15.21 12.31 -19.46
CA ILE A 215 -14.22 11.98 -20.49
C ILE A 215 -12.84 12.52 -20.12
N LEU A 216 -12.76 13.79 -19.70
CA LEU A 216 -11.50 14.41 -19.30
C LEU A 216 -10.91 13.74 -18.06
N SER A 217 -11.74 13.37 -17.09
CA SER A 217 -11.29 12.56 -15.94
C SER A 217 -10.77 11.20 -16.40
N GLY A 218 -11.50 10.49 -17.27
CA GLY A 218 -11.07 9.19 -17.81
C GLY A 218 -9.71 9.26 -18.53
N ILE A 219 -9.51 10.29 -19.36
CA ILE A 219 -8.21 10.54 -20.00
C ILE A 219 -7.12 10.77 -18.95
N LEU A 220 -7.36 11.63 -17.96
CA LEU A 220 -6.39 11.91 -16.89
C LEU A 220 -5.95 10.63 -16.16
N HIS A 221 -6.87 9.73 -15.86
CA HIS A 221 -6.57 8.46 -15.20
C HIS A 221 -5.70 7.55 -16.08
N LEU A 222 -6.01 7.46 -17.38
CA LEU A 222 -5.25 6.62 -18.30
C LEU A 222 -3.83 7.13 -18.57
N ILE A 223 -3.64 8.45 -18.64
CA ILE A 223 -2.30 9.03 -18.82
C ILE A 223 -1.44 8.99 -17.55
N PHE A 224 -2.03 8.75 -16.38
CA PHE A 224 -1.29 8.70 -15.14
C PHE A 224 -0.27 7.56 -15.13
N LYS A 225 -0.66 6.35 -15.54
CA LYS A 225 0.22 5.17 -15.58
C LYS A 225 1.54 5.42 -16.34
N PRO A 226 1.54 5.85 -17.62
CA PRO A 226 2.79 6.07 -18.36
C PRO A 226 3.65 7.22 -17.80
N ILE A 227 3.07 8.16 -17.02
CA ILE A 227 3.81 9.27 -16.41
C ILE A 227 4.39 8.86 -15.04
N ALA A 228 3.58 8.23 -14.19
CA ALA A 228 3.94 7.91 -12.82
C ALA A 228 4.92 6.73 -12.73
N ASN A 229 4.73 5.68 -13.55
CA ASN A 229 5.53 4.46 -13.46
C ASN A 229 7.04 4.72 -13.66
N PRO A 230 7.50 5.48 -14.68
CA PRO A 230 8.92 5.80 -14.82
C PRO A 230 9.47 6.63 -13.65
N LEU A 231 8.66 7.51 -13.07
CA LEU A 231 9.07 8.36 -11.95
C LEU A 231 9.27 7.55 -10.66
N ILE A 232 8.37 6.61 -10.38
CA ILE A 232 8.46 5.74 -9.20
C ILE A 232 9.58 4.71 -9.38
N VAL A 233 9.64 4.03 -10.53
CA VAL A 233 10.68 3.02 -10.81
C VAL A 233 12.09 3.64 -10.83
N ARG A 234 12.24 4.90 -11.25
CA ARG A 234 13.53 5.60 -11.16
C ARG A 234 14.00 5.81 -9.72
N GLN A 235 13.07 5.95 -8.78
CA GLN A 235 13.40 6.14 -7.36
C GLN A 235 13.54 4.80 -6.62
N ILE A 236 12.74 3.80 -6.99
CA ILE A 236 12.73 2.48 -6.35
C ILE A 236 12.54 1.41 -7.44
N SER A 237 13.65 1.00 -8.07
CA SER A 237 13.62 0.07 -9.21
C SER A 237 13.05 -1.31 -8.87
N GLN A 238 13.12 -1.69 -7.59
CA GLN A 238 12.56 -2.94 -7.07
C GLN A 238 11.03 -2.97 -7.07
N LEU A 239 10.36 -1.82 -7.24
CA LEU A 239 8.89 -1.73 -7.36
C LEU A 239 8.41 -1.86 -8.81
N ALA A 240 9.32 -2.08 -9.77
CA ALA A 240 8.94 -2.30 -11.15
C ALA A 240 8.13 -3.60 -11.26
N GLY A 241 6.84 -3.48 -11.55
CA GLY A 241 5.93 -4.61 -11.72
C GLY A 241 5.08 -4.96 -10.49
N THR A 242 5.34 -4.37 -9.33
CA THR A 242 4.54 -4.56 -8.09
C THR A 242 3.50 -3.47 -7.86
N LEU A 243 3.42 -2.46 -8.74
CA LEU A 243 2.48 -1.36 -8.63
C LEU A 243 1.20 -1.66 -9.43
N ASN A 244 0.07 -1.76 -8.74
CA ASN A 244 -1.23 -2.04 -9.35
C ASN A 244 -1.86 -0.83 -10.04
N TYR A 245 -1.30 -0.40 -11.17
CA TYR A 245 -1.92 0.63 -12.02
C TYR A 245 -3.22 0.18 -12.70
N GLY A 246 -3.66 -1.07 -12.49
CA GLY A 246 -4.93 -1.59 -12.97
C GLY A 246 -6.11 -0.76 -12.48
N VAL A 247 -6.05 -0.27 -11.23
CA VAL A 247 -7.09 0.57 -10.63
C VAL A 247 -7.35 1.84 -11.47
N TYR A 248 -6.30 2.58 -11.85
CA TYR A 248 -6.44 3.77 -12.70
C TYR A 248 -7.00 3.44 -14.09
N THR A 249 -6.63 2.27 -14.64
CA THR A 249 -7.12 1.83 -15.94
C THR A 249 -8.61 1.52 -15.88
N THR A 250 -9.05 0.77 -14.87
CA THR A 250 -10.45 0.38 -14.68
C THR A 250 -11.34 1.60 -14.46
N PHE A 251 -10.98 2.49 -13.53
CA PHE A 251 -11.74 3.73 -13.30
C PHE A 251 -11.71 4.64 -14.53
N GLY A 252 -10.54 4.78 -15.17
CA GLY A 252 -10.38 5.60 -16.37
C GLY A 252 -11.30 5.16 -17.52
N LEU A 253 -11.33 3.85 -17.82
CA LEU A 253 -12.25 3.27 -18.82
C LEU A 253 -13.72 3.44 -18.42
N GLY A 254 -14.05 3.22 -17.14
CA GLY A 254 -15.40 3.44 -16.62
C GLY A 254 -15.88 4.89 -16.86
N PHE A 255 -15.06 5.89 -16.54
CA PHE A 255 -15.38 7.29 -16.77
C PHE A 255 -15.52 7.62 -18.26
N LEU A 256 -14.67 7.07 -19.13
CA LEU A 256 -14.79 7.24 -20.58
C LEU A 256 -16.10 6.65 -21.13
N ILE A 257 -16.48 5.44 -20.71
CA ILE A 257 -17.72 4.78 -21.16
C ILE A 257 -18.93 5.60 -20.73
N VAL A 258 -19.03 5.94 -19.44
CA VAL A 258 -20.16 6.72 -18.91
C VAL A 258 -20.19 8.10 -19.54
N GLY A 259 -19.04 8.78 -19.64
CA GLY A 259 -18.94 10.10 -20.27
C GLY A 259 -19.33 10.09 -21.75
N GLY A 260 -18.91 9.06 -22.49
CA GLY A 260 -19.27 8.83 -23.88
C GLY A 260 -20.77 8.62 -24.08
N LEU A 261 -21.40 7.79 -23.23
CA LEU A 261 -22.86 7.58 -23.26
C LEU A 261 -23.63 8.89 -22.99
N LEU A 262 -23.20 9.69 -22.02
CA LEU A 262 -23.82 10.99 -21.72
C LEU A 262 -23.65 11.99 -22.88
N MET A 263 -22.51 11.94 -23.57
CA MET A 263 -22.29 12.75 -24.78
C MET A 263 -23.18 12.31 -25.94
N ILE A 264 -23.40 11.00 -26.14
CA ILE A 264 -24.34 10.47 -27.14
C ILE A 264 -25.75 10.94 -26.83
N VAL A 265 -26.21 10.81 -25.58
CA VAL A 265 -27.51 11.33 -25.13
C VAL A 265 -27.61 12.84 -25.40
N PHE A 266 -26.58 13.61 -25.06
CA PHE A 266 -26.55 15.04 -25.36
C PHE A 266 -26.73 15.32 -26.86
N LEU A 267 -26.00 14.61 -27.73
CA LEU A 267 -26.07 14.81 -29.18
C LEU A 267 -27.43 14.44 -29.77
N ILE A 268 -28.07 13.36 -29.29
CA ILE A 268 -29.39 12.91 -29.76
C ILE A 268 -30.49 13.91 -29.37
N PHE A 269 -30.44 14.47 -28.17
CA PHE A 269 -31.49 15.36 -27.67
C PHE A 269 -31.23 16.84 -27.96
N LYS A 270 -30.01 17.24 -28.32
CA LYS A 270 -29.64 18.62 -28.71
C LYS A 270 -30.55 19.25 -29.80
N PRO A 271 -31.00 18.53 -30.85
CA PRO A 271 -31.88 19.09 -31.87
C PRO A 271 -33.31 19.37 -31.37
N ARG A 272 -33.80 18.59 -30.39
CA ARG A 272 -35.19 18.66 -29.89
C ARG A 272 -35.47 19.86 -28.98
N PHE A 273 -34.44 20.55 -28.50
CA PHE A 273 -34.54 21.70 -27.59
C PHE A 273 -34.08 23.02 -28.24
N LYS A 274 -33.95 23.04 -29.57
CA LYS A 274 -33.67 24.25 -30.36
C LYS A 274 -34.94 24.94 -30.89
N SER A 275 -36.14 24.37 -30.70
CA SER A 275 -37.43 25.05 -30.89
C SER A 275 -37.86 25.74 -29.60
#